data_AF-A0AAD3Y9R5-F1
#
_entry.id   AF-A0AAD3Y9R5-F1
#
_cell.length_a   1.000
_cell.length_b   1.000
_cell.length_c   1.000
_cell.angle_alpha   90.00
_cell.angle_beta   90.00
_cell.angle_gamma   90.00
#
_symmetry.space_group_name_H-M   'P 1'
#
loop_
_entity.id
_entity.type
_entity.pdbx_description
1 polymer ?
#
loop_
_entity_poly.entity_id
_entity_poly.type
_entity_poly.pdbx_seq_one_letter_code
_entity_poly.pdbx_strand_id
1 'polypeptide(L)'
;MGDSAIHAVAGALGGAISMALTYPLVNLSTRAAVATKHEDISLKDAMVRTVKKEGLSGLYSGLESSLFGIAVTNGIYYLFYEETRTQLIKRRKVNTGQGLSTKEGIIAGMIAGSITTTLTNPIWTLQAYQSTKVTTDENGKVVKPTMASAARDIVKQSGIKGLWRGLGPALILVINPYTTFERMVSLLLNYRAKKSGASTVGTRSSLSDWDLFMLGAISKLIATGITYPYLVVKSRLQVASHKYKSSLTAVLEILKTEGLRGVYAGLGPKLLQSALTAAFMFVAQRRLYELVKNLIVQIQARKALRA
;
A
#
# COMPACT_ATOMS: atom_id res chain seq x y z
N MET A 1 -19.71 -22.50 -7.17
CA MET A 1 -18.81 -21.33 -7.16
C MET A 1 -17.46 -21.81 -7.66
N GLY A 2 -16.88 -21.20 -8.69
CA GLY A 2 -15.56 -21.61 -9.16
C GLY A 2 -14.49 -21.27 -8.12
N ASP A 3 -13.40 -22.04 -8.10
CA ASP A 3 -12.27 -21.84 -7.19
C ASP A 3 -11.75 -20.39 -7.20
N SER A 4 -11.80 -19.72 -8.36
CA SER A 4 -11.42 -18.31 -8.50
C SER A 4 -12.24 -17.35 -7.63
N ALA A 5 -13.54 -17.59 -7.46
CA ALA A 5 -14.39 -16.73 -6.62
C ALA A 5 -14.08 -16.94 -5.13
N ILE A 6 -13.78 -18.18 -4.73
CA ILE A 6 -13.38 -18.53 -3.36
C ILE A 6 -12.04 -17.87 -3.03
N HIS A 7 -11.07 -17.96 -3.93
CA HIS A 7 -9.78 -17.29 -3.78
C HIS A 7 -9.91 -15.76 -3.73
N ALA A 8 -10.80 -15.17 -4.53
CA ALA A 8 -11.04 -13.73 -4.51
C ALA A 8 -11.64 -13.27 -3.17
N VAL A 9 -12.66 -13.95 -2.66
CA VAL A 9 -13.30 -13.63 -1.37
C VAL A 9 -12.34 -13.86 -0.21
N ALA A 10 -11.62 -14.98 -0.20
CA ALA A 10 -10.61 -15.27 0.83
C ALA A 10 -9.47 -14.24 0.81
N GLY A 11 -9.05 -13.80 -0.37
CA GLY A 11 -8.07 -12.73 -0.54
C GLY A 11 -8.56 -11.39 -0.02
N ALA A 12 -9.79 -10.99 -0.37
CA ALA A 12 -10.37 -9.71 0.07
C ALA A 12 -10.59 -9.66 1.59
N LEU A 13 -11.20 -10.71 2.17
CA LEU A 13 -11.43 -10.80 3.61
C LEU A 13 -10.10 -10.94 4.38
N GLY A 14 -9.17 -11.76 3.89
CA GLY A 14 -7.85 -11.89 4.48
C GLY A 14 -7.08 -10.57 4.47
N GLY A 15 -7.17 -9.80 3.38
CA GLY A 15 -6.62 -8.45 3.28
C GLY A 15 -7.25 -7.48 4.28
N ALA A 16 -8.58 -7.48 4.41
CA ALA A 16 -9.29 -6.62 5.35
C ALA A 16 -8.94 -6.93 6.82
N ILE A 17 -8.90 -8.21 7.20
CA ILE A 17 -8.49 -8.64 8.55
C ILE A 17 -7.04 -8.26 8.82
N SER A 18 -6.15 -8.51 7.87
CA SER A 18 -4.73 -8.16 8.01
C SER A 18 -4.55 -6.65 8.14
N MET A 19 -5.30 -5.86 7.38
CA MET A 19 -5.30 -4.41 7.51
C MET A 19 -5.79 -3.99 8.89
N ALA A 20 -6.92 -4.52 9.37
CA ALA A 20 -7.44 -4.20 10.71
C ALA A 20 -6.42 -4.52 11.82
N LEU A 21 -5.74 -5.66 11.75
CA LEU A 21 -4.73 -6.04 12.74
C LEU A 21 -3.47 -5.16 12.69
N THR A 22 -3.09 -4.69 11.49
CA THR A 22 -1.84 -3.95 11.29
C THR A 22 -2.03 -2.44 11.21
N TYR A 23 -3.27 -1.96 11.19
CA TYR A 23 -3.62 -0.55 11.06
C TYR A 23 -2.98 0.35 12.13
N PRO A 24 -2.86 -0.06 13.42
CA PRO A 24 -2.15 0.75 14.41
C PRO A 24 -0.72 1.12 13.97
N LEU A 25 -0.02 0.21 13.29
CA LEU A 25 1.32 0.47 12.77
C LEU A 25 1.29 1.37 11.51
N VAL A 26 0.26 1.24 10.67
CA VAL A 26 0.04 2.17 9.54
C VAL A 26 -0.13 3.59 10.06
N ASN A 27 -1.02 3.77 11.04
CA ASN A 27 -1.31 5.07 11.62
C ASN A 27 -0.08 5.67 12.34
N LEU A 28 0.63 4.88 13.16
CA LEU A 28 1.87 5.32 13.80
C LEU A 28 2.96 5.67 12.79
N SER A 29 3.10 4.91 11.70
CA SER A 29 4.02 5.23 10.60
C SER A 29 3.64 6.56 9.93
N THR A 30 2.35 6.79 9.64
CA THR A 30 1.88 8.02 9.00
C THR A 30 2.10 9.23 9.90
N ARG A 31 1.80 9.10 11.20
CA ARG A 31 2.03 10.17 12.19
C ARG A 31 3.52 10.49 12.33
N ALA A 32 4.37 9.47 12.40
CA ALA A 32 5.82 9.64 12.46
C ALA A 32 6.37 10.30 11.18
N ALA A 33 5.87 9.92 10.00
CA ALA A 33 6.28 10.53 8.74
C ALA A 33 5.91 12.01 8.64
N VAL A 34 4.83 12.43 9.29
CA VAL A 34 4.31 13.82 9.27
C VAL A 34 4.86 14.67 10.41
N ALA A 35 5.32 14.06 11.51
CA ALA A 35 5.90 14.78 12.64
C ALA A 35 7.15 15.57 12.21
N THR A 36 7.17 16.87 12.53
CA THR A 36 8.24 17.81 12.18
C THR A 36 9.23 18.04 13.32
N LYS A 37 8.91 17.60 14.54
CA LYS A 37 9.83 17.65 15.69
C LYS A 37 10.45 16.28 15.86
N HIS A 38 11.78 16.25 15.97
CA HIS A 38 12.56 15.10 16.40
C HIS A 38 12.23 14.72 17.84
N GLU A 39 11.09 14.08 18.04
CA GLU A 39 10.90 13.27 19.24
C GLU A 39 11.31 11.85 18.84
N ASP A 40 12.52 11.44 19.25
CA ASP A 40 13.00 10.05 19.16
C ASP A 40 12.19 9.18 20.14
N ILE A 41 10.88 9.07 19.89
CA ILE A 41 9.99 8.23 20.68
C ILE A 41 10.04 6.83 20.11
N SER A 42 10.28 5.85 20.99
CA SER A 42 10.16 4.45 20.64
C SER A 42 8.75 4.16 20.11
N LEU A 43 8.61 3.13 19.27
CA LEU A 43 7.29 2.67 18.80
C LEU A 43 6.33 2.39 19.97
N LYS A 44 6.87 1.85 21.08
CA LYS A 44 6.10 1.61 22.31
C LYS A 44 5.59 2.92 22.91
N ASP A 45 6.45 3.92 23.01
CA ASP A 45 6.11 5.21 23.58
C ASP A 45 5.11 5.97 22.71
N ALA A 46 5.28 5.91 21.38
CA ALA A 46 4.33 6.49 20.43
C ALA A 46 2.94 5.84 20.55
N MET A 47 2.89 4.52 20.74
CA MET A 47 1.65 3.77 20.96
C MET A 47 1.00 4.15 22.29
N VAL A 48 1.76 4.14 23.40
CA VAL A 48 1.27 4.52 24.73
C VAL A 48 0.77 5.95 24.74
N ARG A 49 1.51 6.89 24.14
CA ARG A 49 1.12 8.30 24.03
C ARG A 49 -0.17 8.47 23.23
N THR A 50 -0.33 7.74 22.13
CA THR A 50 -1.57 7.79 21.33
C THR A 50 -2.76 7.26 22.13
N VAL A 51 -2.59 6.13 22.82
CA VAL A 51 -3.66 5.56 23.67
C VAL A 51 -4.00 6.48 24.84
N LYS A 52 -3.01 7.11 25.47
CA LYS A 52 -3.24 8.06 26.57
C LYS A 52 -3.95 9.35 26.12
N LYS A 53 -3.63 9.86 24.92
CA LYS A 53 -4.19 11.12 24.40
C LYS A 53 -5.54 10.94 23.71
N GLU A 54 -5.73 9.86 22.95
CA GLU A 54 -6.86 9.68 22.04
C GLU A 54 -7.64 8.39 22.28
N GLY A 55 -7.23 7.60 23.28
CA GLY A 55 -7.78 6.27 23.55
C GLY A 55 -7.38 5.22 22.50
N LEU A 56 -7.91 4.00 22.66
CA LEU A 56 -7.73 2.92 21.69
C LEU A 56 -8.26 3.29 20.30
N SER A 57 -9.32 4.11 20.25
CA SER A 57 -9.86 4.55 18.98
C SER A 57 -8.81 5.34 18.18
N GLY A 58 -7.94 6.14 18.81
CA GLY A 58 -6.92 6.95 18.13
C GLY A 58 -6.00 6.15 17.21
N LEU A 59 -5.64 4.92 17.61
CA LEU A 59 -4.83 4.00 16.80
C LEU A 59 -5.51 3.59 15.49
N TYR A 60 -6.84 3.64 15.45
CA TYR A 60 -7.68 3.29 14.29
C TYR A 60 -8.23 4.53 13.55
N SER A 61 -7.72 5.73 13.84
CA SER A 61 -8.14 6.94 13.12
C SER A 61 -7.85 6.83 11.63
N GLY A 62 -8.87 7.04 10.79
CA GLY A 62 -8.78 6.96 9.34
C GLY A 62 -8.94 5.56 8.74
N LEU A 63 -9.19 4.51 9.54
CA LEU A 63 -9.34 3.14 9.02
C LEU A 63 -10.47 3.04 7.99
N GLU A 64 -11.64 3.59 8.30
CA GLU A 64 -12.81 3.60 7.39
C GLU A 64 -12.47 4.25 6.05
N SER A 65 -11.87 5.45 6.09
CA SER A 65 -11.41 6.18 4.91
C SER A 65 -10.34 5.42 4.14
N SER A 66 -9.47 4.68 4.84
CA SER A 66 -8.45 3.84 4.22
C SER A 66 -9.06 2.63 3.53
N LEU A 67 -10.02 1.94 4.15
CA LEU A 67 -10.70 0.80 3.56
C LEU A 67 -11.51 1.22 2.33
N PHE A 68 -12.26 2.32 2.45
CA PHE A 68 -12.98 2.92 1.32
C PHE A 68 -12.01 3.32 0.20
N GLY A 69 -10.92 4.01 0.53
CA GLY A 69 -9.89 4.39 -0.43
C GLY A 69 -9.27 3.20 -1.15
N ILE A 70 -8.97 2.12 -0.43
CA ILE A 70 -8.44 0.87 -1.02
C ILE A 70 -9.44 0.24 -1.97
N ALA A 71 -10.71 0.16 -1.60
CA ALA A 71 -11.76 -0.40 -2.45
C ALA A 71 -11.88 0.40 -3.77
N VAL A 72 -11.94 1.73 -3.68
CA VAL A 72 -12.02 2.63 -4.85
C VAL A 72 -10.75 2.54 -5.70
N THR A 73 -9.56 2.60 -5.08
CA THR A 73 -8.27 2.48 -5.76
C THR A 73 -8.17 1.15 -6.52
N ASN A 74 -8.55 0.03 -5.91
CA ASN A 74 -8.49 -1.26 -6.57
C ASN A 74 -9.47 -1.33 -7.74
N GLY A 75 -10.71 -0.86 -7.56
CA GLY A 75 -11.72 -0.84 -8.63
C GLY A 75 -11.25 -0.04 -9.84
N ILE A 76 -10.81 1.21 -9.63
CA ILE A 76 -10.30 2.08 -10.68
C ILE A 76 -9.05 1.46 -11.34
N TYR A 77 -8.12 0.93 -10.54
CA TYR A 77 -6.91 0.31 -11.07
C TYR A 77 -7.22 -0.85 -12.00
N TYR A 78 -8.06 -1.81 -11.58
CA TYR A 78 -8.39 -2.97 -12.41
C TYR A 78 -9.13 -2.56 -13.69
N LEU A 79 -10.07 -1.62 -13.61
CA LEU A 79 -10.78 -1.10 -14.79
C LEU A 79 -9.80 -0.53 -15.83
N PHE A 80 -8.92 0.39 -15.41
CA PHE A 80 -7.97 1.01 -16.35
C PHE A 80 -6.85 0.05 -16.77
N TYR A 81 -6.46 -0.90 -15.92
CA TYR A 81 -5.48 -1.92 -16.25
C TYR A 81 -6.02 -2.88 -17.32
N GLU A 82 -7.25 -3.37 -17.18
CA GLU A 82 -7.90 -4.24 -18.17
C GLU A 82 -8.12 -3.53 -19.51
N GLU A 83 -8.53 -2.27 -19.49
CA GLU A 83 -8.69 -1.47 -20.70
C GLU A 83 -7.34 -1.27 -21.41
N THR A 84 -6.30 -0.85 -20.67
CA THR A 84 -4.95 -0.65 -21.23
C THR A 84 -4.37 -1.96 -21.76
N ARG A 85 -4.55 -3.06 -21.02
CA ARG A 85 -4.14 -4.41 -21.44
C ARG A 85 -4.82 -4.81 -22.75
N THR A 86 -6.14 -4.61 -22.84
CA THR A 86 -6.93 -4.97 -24.03
C THR A 86 -6.49 -4.17 -25.25
N GLN A 87 -6.23 -2.87 -25.08
CA GLN A 87 -5.73 -2.02 -26.17
C GLN A 87 -4.33 -2.44 -26.65
N LEU A 88 -3.42 -2.80 -25.73
CA LEU A 88 -2.08 -3.28 -26.08
C LEU A 88 -2.12 -4.60 -26.85
N ILE A 89 -2.93 -5.57 -26.41
CA ILE A 89 -3.09 -6.86 -27.10
C ILE A 89 -3.69 -6.65 -28.50
N LYS A 90 -4.72 -5.81 -28.64
CA LYS A 90 -5.34 -5.47 -29.94
C LYS A 90 -4.32 -4.88 -30.92
N ARG A 91 -3.45 -3.98 -30.46
CA ARG A 91 -2.40 -3.36 -31.31
C ARG A 91 -1.37 -4.38 -31.80
N ARG A 92 -1.15 -5.47 -31.06
CA ARG A 92 -0.19 -6.51 -31.41
C ARG A 92 -0.66 -7.46 -32.51
N LYS A 93 -1.97 -7.49 -32.84
CA LYS A 93 -2.59 -8.46 -33.78
C LYS A 93 -2.22 -9.93 -33.48
N VAL A 94 -1.86 -10.25 -32.23
CA VAL A 94 -1.56 -11.62 -31.76
C VAL A 94 -2.80 -12.17 -31.04
N ASN A 95 -3.03 -13.48 -31.13
CA ASN A 95 -4.12 -14.17 -30.44
C ASN A 95 -4.24 -13.76 -28.96
N THR A 96 -5.47 -13.49 -28.52
CA THR A 96 -5.88 -13.05 -27.17
C THR A 96 -5.44 -13.98 -26.03
N GLY A 97 -4.91 -15.17 -26.36
CA GLY A 97 -4.38 -16.15 -25.41
C GLY A 97 -2.94 -15.89 -24.94
N GLN A 98 -2.15 -15.05 -25.62
CA GLN A 98 -0.84 -14.64 -25.13
C GLN A 98 -0.99 -13.43 -24.18
N GLY A 99 -0.51 -13.58 -22.93
CA GLY A 99 -0.47 -12.50 -21.96
C GLY A 99 0.43 -11.33 -22.39
N LEU A 100 0.40 -10.23 -21.62
CA LEU A 100 1.31 -9.10 -21.84
C LEU A 100 2.76 -9.53 -21.61
N SER A 101 3.68 -9.06 -22.45
CA SER A 101 5.11 -9.14 -22.14
C SER A 101 5.45 -8.31 -20.89
N THR A 102 6.58 -8.59 -20.24
CA THR A 102 7.02 -7.84 -19.04
C THR A 102 7.05 -6.33 -19.27
N LYS A 103 7.51 -5.88 -20.45
CA LYS A 103 7.58 -4.45 -20.81
C LYS A 103 6.18 -3.84 -20.97
N GLU A 104 5.27 -4.54 -21.65
CA GLU A 104 3.89 -4.10 -21.84
C GLU A 104 3.11 -4.09 -20.53
N GLY A 105 3.34 -5.09 -19.66
CA GLY A 105 2.77 -5.14 -18.31
C GLY A 105 3.21 -3.95 -17.45
N ILE A 106 4.47 -3.54 -17.55
CA ILE A 106 4.99 -2.34 -16.88
C ILE A 106 4.29 -1.08 -17.42
N ILE A 107 4.20 -0.92 -18.75
CA ILE A 107 3.54 0.25 -19.36
C ILE A 107 2.06 0.30 -18.98
N ALA A 108 1.36 -0.82 -19.06
CA ALA A 108 -0.04 -0.93 -18.65
C ALA A 108 -0.24 -0.57 -17.17
N GLY A 109 0.64 -1.09 -16.31
CA GLY A 109 0.64 -0.78 -14.88
C GLY A 109 0.92 0.70 -14.58
N MET A 110 1.82 1.33 -15.32
CA MET A 110 2.14 2.75 -15.18
C MET A 110 0.99 3.66 -15.60
N ILE A 111 0.35 3.37 -16.74
CA ILE A 111 -0.81 4.12 -17.24
C ILE A 111 -1.97 3.99 -16.26
N ALA A 112 -2.37 2.75 -15.94
CA ALA A 112 -3.47 2.48 -15.02
C ALA A 112 -3.19 3.06 -13.63
N GLY A 113 -1.97 2.89 -13.12
CA GLY A 113 -1.55 3.43 -11.82
C GLY A 113 -1.54 4.96 -11.77
N SER A 114 -1.17 5.64 -12.87
CA SER A 114 -1.12 7.12 -12.92
C SER A 114 -2.52 7.71 -12.94
N ILE A 115 -3.42 7.13 -13.73
CA ILE A 115 -4.84 7.51 -13.76
C ILE A 115 -5.47 7.27 -12.39
N THR A 116 -5.28 6.07 -11.83
CA THR A 116 -5.81 5.70 -10.50
C THR A 116 -5.32 6.65 -9.43
N THR A 117 -4.03 6.95 -9.42
CA THR A 117 -3.43 7.84 -8.41
C THR A 117 -3.99 9.25 -8.54
N THR A 118 -4.16 9.76 -9.76
CA THR A 118 -4.72 11.10 -9.98
C THR A 118 -6.17 11.20 -9.50
N LEU A 119 -6.98 10.17 -9.74
CA LEU A 119 -8.39 10.12 -9.34
C LEU A 119 -8.56 9.88 -7.83
N THR A 120 -7.71 9.07 -7.23
CA THR A 120 -7.83 8.67 -5.82
C THR A 120 -7.02 9.51 -4.84
N ASN A 121 -6.14 10.41 -5.32
CA ASN A 121 -5.34 11.28 -4.46
C ASN A 121 -6.18 12.06 -3.42
N PRO A 122 -7.36 12.62 -3.77
CA PRO A 122 -8.22 13.29 -2.78
C PRO A 122 -8.55 12.41 -1.57
N ILE A 123 -8.87 11.14 -1.79
CA ILE A 123 -9.22 10.20 -0.72
C ILE A 123 -8.02 9.98 0.21
N TRP A 124 -6.83 9.78 -0.36
CA TRP A 124 -5.60 9.59 0.41
C TRP A 124 -5.18 10.85 1.18
N THR A 125 -5.38 12.04 0.61
CA THR A 125 -5.14 13.31 1.31
C THR A 125 -6.08 13.47 2.50
N LEU A 126 -7.37 13.15 2.33
CA LEU A 126 -8.35 13.16 3.42
C LEU A 126 -8.03 12.15 4.52
N GLN A 127 -7.64 10.93 4.13
CA GLN A 127 -7.25 9.89 5.06
C GLN A 127 -6.00 10.27 5.87
N ALA A 128 -4.98 10.86 5.23
CA ALA A 128 -3.79 11.37 5.90
C ALA A 128 -4.12 12.50 6.89
N TYR A 129 -5.01 13.41 6.50
CA TYR A 129 -5.49 14.49 7.35
C TYR A 129 -6.23 13.96 8.59
N GLN A 130 -7.13 12.99 8.43
CA GLN A 130 -7.86 12.38 9.56
C GLN A 130 -6.95 11.54 10.48
N SER A 131 -5.90 10.92 9.94
CA SER A 131 -4.97 10.10 10.72
C SER A 131 -4.08 10.95 11.63
N THR A 132 -3.82 12.20 11.25
CA THR A 132 -2.85 13.08 11.89
C THR A 132 -3.46 14.23 12.68
N LYS A 133 -4.63 14.72 12.30
CA LYS A 133 -5.29 15.84 13.00
C LYS A 133 -6.18 15.33 14.14
N VAL A 134 -5.89 15.80 15.34
CA VAL A 134 -6.70 15.60 16.54
C VAL A 134 -7.47 16.88 16.79
N THR A 135 -8.80 16.82 16.78
CA THR A 135 -9.66 17.94 17.16
C THR A 135 -10.23 17.66 18.55
N THR A 136 -10.45 18.70 19.32
CA THR A 136 -11.09 18.61 20.63
C THR A 136 -12.39 19.39 20.57
N ASP A 137 -13.46 18.80 21.08
CA ASP A 137 -14.76 19.46 21.23
C ASP A 137 -14.72 20.53 22.33
N GLU A 138 -15.75 21.37 22.41
CA GLU A 138 -15.91 22.41 23.45
C GLU A 138 -15.81 21.83 24.88
N ASN A 139 -16.18 20.56 25.04
CA ASN A 139 -16.11 19.80 26.29
C ASN A 139 -14.74 19.14 26.57
N GLY A 140 -13.69 19.46 25.79
CA GLY A 140 -12.36 18.86 25.98
C GLY A 140 -12.23 17.41 25.47
N LYS A 141 -13.28 16.86 24.83
CA LYS A 141 -13.28 15.48 24.31
C LYS A 141 -12.64 15.42 22.94
N VAL A 142 -11.74 14.46 22.73
CA VAL A 142 -11.12 14.24 21.41
C VAL A 142 -12.19 13.78 20.41
N VAL A 143 -12.44 14.59 19.38
CA VAL A 143 -13.34 14.30 18.27
C VAL A 143 -12.53 14.19 16.98
N LYS A 144 -12.77 13.11 16.24
CA LYS A 144 -12.09 12.88 14.97
C LYS A 144 -12.83 13.57 13.84
N PRO A 145 -12.12 14.25 12.92
CA PRO A 145 -12.76 14.83 11.76
C PRO A 145 -13.34 13.73 10.87
N THR A 146 -14.56 13.93 10.38
CA THR A 146 -15.16 13.09 9.33
C THR A 146 -14.51 13.41 7.97
N MET A 147 -14.70 12.56 6.95
CA MET A 147 -14.17 12.85 5.61
C MET A 147 -14.73 14.16 5.06
N ALA A 148 -16.00 14.45 5.34
CA ALA A 148 -16.67 15.68 4.92
C ALA A 148 -16.09 16.92 5.63
N SER A 149 -15.82 16.84 6.94
CA SER A 149 -15.19 17.94 7.67
C SER A 149 -13.74 18.14 7.24
N ALA A 150 -12.99 17.06 7.04
CA ALA A 150 -11.63 17.11 6.50
C ALA A 150 -11.59 17.77 5.11
N ALA A 151 -12.53 17.41 4.23
CA ALA A 151 -12.64 18.01 2.90
C ALA A 151 -12.95 19.50 2.99
N ARG A 152 -13.92 19.88 3.85
CA ARG A 152 -14.27 21.28 4.07
C ARG A 152 -13.08 22.08 4.60
N ASP A 153 -12.35 21.56 5.57
CA ASP A 153 -11.17 22.21 6.14
C ASP A 153 -10.08 22.44 5.09
N ILE A 154 -9.76 21.40 4.30
CA ILE A 154 -8.74 21.49 3.26
C ILE A 154 -9.14 22.50 2.19
N VAL A 155 -10.40 22.44 1.73
CA VAL A 155 -10.90 23.37 0.71
C VAL A 155 -10.92 24.81 1.23
N LYS A 156 -11.29 25.05 2.49
CA LYS A 156 -11.22 26.38 3.11
C LYS A 156 -9.80 26.89 3.25
N GLN A 157 -8.85 26.05 3.65
CA GLN A 157 -7.46 26.47 3.89
C GLN A 157 -6.65 26.65 2.61
N SER A 158 -7.03 25.98 1.52
CA SER A 158 -6.12 25.72 0.40
C SER A 158 -6.79 25.59 -0.96
N GLY A 159 -8.11 25.79 -1.02
CA GLY A 159 -8.92 25.56 -2.20
C GLY A 159 -9.02 24.09 -2.60
N ILE A 160 -9.73 23.84 -3.70
CA ILE A 160 -9.98 22.49 -4.20
C ILE A 160 -8.69 21.76 -4.62
N LYS A 161 -7.68 22.51 -5.08
CA LYS A 161 -6.36 21.99 -5.44
C LYS A 161 -5.62 21.37 -4.25
N GLY A 162 -5.99 21.74 -3.02
CA GLY A 162 -5.44 21.14 -1.79
C GLY A 162 -5.65 19.62 -1.69
N LEU A 163 -6.70 19.08 -2.33
CA LEU A 163 -6.97 17.64 -2.35
C LEU A 163 -5.95 16.84 -3.19
N TRP A 164 -5.27 17.50 -4.14
CA TRP A 164 -4.22 16.92 -4.99
C TRP A 164 -2.80 17.09 -4.45
N ARG A 165 -2.67 17.49 -3.18
CA ARG A 165 -1.36 17.54 -2.52
C ARG A 165 -0.69 16.17 -2.48
N GLY A 166 0.63 16.16 -2.69
CA GLY A 166 1.41 14.93 -2.73
C GLY A 166 1.23 14.10 -4.01
N LEU A 167 0.55 14.62 -5.05
CA LEU A 167 0.40 13.91 -6.33
C LEU A 167 1.75 13.66 -7.01
N GLY A 168 2.68 14.63 -6.98
CA GLY A 168 4.00 14.48 -7.61
C GLY A 168 4.79 13.27 -7.08
N PRO A 169 5.06 13.16 -5.77
CA PRO A 169 5.71 11.99 -5.20
C PRO A 169 4.86 10.73 -5.37
N ALA A 170 3.53 10.83 -5.33
CA ALA A 170 2.65 9.68 -5.57
C ALA A 170 2.82 9.10 -6.98
N LEU A 171 2.93 9.94 -8.02
CA LEU A 171 3.19 9.50 -9.39
C LEU A 171 4.58 8.88 -9.55
N ILE A 172 5.59 9.40 -8.86
CA ILE A 172 6.92 8.75 -8.83
C ILE A 172 6.82 7.37 -8.17
N LEU A 173 6.02 7.23 -7.11
CA LEU A 173 5.76 5.95 -6.45
C LEU A 173 4.94 4.97 -7.31
N VAL A 174 4.14 5.47 -8.26
CA VAL A 174 3.45 4.63 -9.26
C VAL A 174 4.43 3.99 -10.24
N ILE A 175 5.55 4.67 -10.51
CA ILE A 175 6.76 4.06 -11.07
C ILE A 175 7.37 3.20 -9.96
N ASN A 176 6.59 2.27 -9.47
CA ASN A 176 6.95 1.32 -8.46
C ASN A 176 8.17 0.59 -9.03
N PRO A 177 9.26 0.43 -8.26
CA PRO A 177 10.35 -0.42 -8.66
C PRO A 177 9.93 -1.90 -8.63
N TYR A 178 8.88 -2.27 -9.38
CA TYR A 178 8.63 -3.62 -9.87
C TYR A 178 9.89 -4.20 -10.53
N THR A 179 10.71 -3.32 -11.08
CA THR A 179 12.07 -3.63 -11.54
C THR A 179 12.94 -4.21 -10.42
N THR A 180 12.80 -3.86 -9.14
CA THR A 180 13.63 -4.42 -8.07
C THR A 180 13.32 -5.90 -7.83
N PHE A 181 12.06 -6.35 -7.91
CA PHE A 181 11.76 -7.78 -7.76
C PHE A 181 12.29 -8.59 -8.95
N GLU A 182 11.96 -8.16 -10.17
CA GLU A 182 12.43 -8.82 -11.39
C GLU A 182 13.96 -8.78 -11.51
N ARG A 183 14.60 -7.68 -11.10
CA ARG A 183 16.07 -7.55 -11.07
C ARG A 183 16.68 -8.47 -10.02
N MET A 184 16.03 -8.69 -8.88
CA MET A 184 16.54 -9.60 -7.86
C MET A 184 16.39 -11.07 -8.25
N VAL A 185 15.26 -11.43 -8.86
CA VAL A 185 15.06 -12.74 -9.51
C VAL A 185 16.13 -12.96 -10.59
N SER A 186 16.35 -11.97 -11.46
CA SER A 186 17.38 -12.05 -12.50
C SER A 186 18.79 -12.21 -11.93
N LEU A 187 19.13 -11.48 -10.86
CA LEU A 187 20.43 -11.60 -10.19
C LEU A 187 20.64 -12.99 -9.59
N LEU A 188 19.63 -13.59 -8.95
CA LEU A 188 19.75 -14.93 -8.38
C LEU A 188 19.92 -15.99 -9.48
N LEU A 189 19.14 -15.89 -10.56
CA LEU A 189 19.23 -16.82 -11.69
C LEU A 189 20.60 -16.73 -12.38
N ASN A 190 21.11 -15.51 -12.58
CA ASN A 190 22.46 -15.30 -13.11
C ASN A 190 23.55 -15.85 -12.19
N TYR A 191 23.39 -15.67 -10.87
CA TYR A 191 24.33 -16.22 -9.89
C TYR A 191 24.33 -17.75 -9.90
N ARG A 192 23.14 -18.39 -9.93
CA ARG A 192 23.01 -19.85 -10.02
C ARG A 192 23.60 -20.38 -11.32
N ALA A 193 23.29 -19.77 -12.46
CA ALA A 193 23.85 -20.16 -13.75
C ALA A 193 25.38 -20.07 -13.78
N LYS A 194 25.95 -19.00 -13.23
CA LYS A 194 27.41 -18.83 -13.11
C LYS A 194 28.05 -19.86 -12.18
N LYS A 195 27.36 -20.24 -11.09
CA LYS A 195 27.84 -21.25 -10.14
C LYS A 195 27.74 -22.68 -10.69
N SER A 196 26.72 -22.97 -11.49
CA SER A 196 26.52 -24.29 -12.12
C SER A 196 27.22 -24.44 -13.47
N GLY A 197 27.92 -23.41 -13.96
CA GLY A 197 28.56 -23.42 -15.28
C GLY A 197 27.56 -23.53 -16.44
N ALA A 198 26.28 -23.23 -16.21
CA ALA A 198 25.23 -23.39 -17.21
C ALA A 198 25.32 -22.26 -18.25
N SER A 199 25.26 -22.64 -19.53
CA SER A 199 25.28 -21.70 -20.67
C SER A 199 23.99 -20.88 -20.78
N THR A 200 22.91 -21.33 -20.14
CA THR A 200 21.59 -20.70 -20.17
C THR A 200 21.15 -20.29 -18.77
N VAL A 201 20.62 -19.07 -18.66
CA VAL A 201 20.02 -18.56 -17.42
C VAL A 201 18.67 -19.23 -17.23
N GLY A 202 18.46 -19.87 -16.08
CA GLY A 202 17.19 -20.51 -15.75
C GLY A 202 16.03 -19.50 -15.73
N THR A 203 14.80 -19.99 -15.84
CA THR A 203 13.59 -19.17 -15.77
C THR A 203 13.04 -19.11 -14.34
N ARG A 204 12.09 -18.19 -14.06
CA ARG A 204 11.44 -18.08 -12.74
C ARG A 204 10.84 -19.40 -12.23
N SER A 205 10.40 -20.29 -13.14
CA SER A 205 9.85 -21.60 -12.82
C SER A 205 10.86 -22.59 -12.26
N SER A 206 12.17 -22.30 -12.31
CA SER A 206 13.21 -23.13 -11.70
C SER A 206 13.48 -22.78 -10.23
N LEU A 207 12.82 -21.74 -9.71
CA LEU A 207 12.97 -21.30 -8.32
C LEU A 207 11.98 -22.04 -7.42
N SER A 208 12.44 -22.46 -6.24
CA SER A 208 11.57 -23.00 -5.20
C SER A 208 10.62 -21.91 -4.68
N ASP A 209 9.46 -22.31 -4.16
CA ASP A 209 8.54 -21.42 -3.44
C ASP A 209 9.25 -20.66 -2.32
N TRP A 210 10.22 -21.29 -1.66
CA TRP A 210 11.04 -20.64 -0.63
C TRP A 210 11.98 -19.57 -1.19
N ASP A 211 12.58 -19.81 -2.36
CA ASP A 211 13.43 -18.84 -3.05
C ASP A 211 12.59 -17.62 -3.47
N LEU A 212 11.41 -17.88 -4.07
CA LEU A 212 10.48 -16.83 -4.48
C LEU A 212 9.98 -16.01 -3.30
N PHE A 213 9.73 -16.66 -2.16
CA PHE A 213 9.34 -15.99 -0.92
C PHE A 213 10.45 -15.10 -0.36
N MET A 214 11.67 -15.61 -0.20
CA MET A 214 12.82 -14.84 0.29
C MET A 214 13.19 -13.70 -0.65
N LEU A 215 13.20 -13.94 -1.97
CA LEU A 215 13.42 -12.90 -2.96
C LEU A 215 12.31 -11.83 -2.90
N GLY A 216 11.05 -12.25 -2.74
CA GLY A 216 9.93 -11.33 -2.57
C GLY A 216 10.10 -10.45 -1.34
N ALA A 217 10.47 -11.03 -0.21
CA ALA A 217 10.68 -10.33 1.05
C ALA A 217 11.83 -9.33 0.97
N ILE A 218 13.04 -9.76 0.59
CA ILE A 218 14.23 -8.89 0.51
C ILE A 218 14.02 -7.80 -0.54
N SER A 219 13.43 -8.12 -1.69
CA SER A 219 13.16 -7.16 -2.75
C SER A 219 12.20 -6.07 -2.26
N LYS A 220 11.14 -6.47 -1.55
CA LYS A 220 10.19 -5.53 -0.95
C LYS A 220 10.85 -4.63 0.08
N LEU A 221 11.77 -5.13 0.90
CA LEU A 221 12.50 -4.33 1.88
C LEU A 221 13.42 -3.29 1.20
N ILE A 222 14.20 -3.71 0.19
CA ILE A 222 15.08 -2.80 -0.57
C ILE A 222 14.25 -1.75 -1.33
N ALA A 223 13.19 -2.18 -2.02
CA ALA A 223 12.27 -1.30 -2.73
C ALA A 223 11.64 -0.29 -1.75
N THR A 224 11.21 -0.75 -0.58
CA THR A 224 10.66 0.14 0.47
C THR A 224 11.71 1.13 0.94
N GLY A 225 12.94 0.71 1.20
CA GLY A 225 14.04 1.61 1.60
C GLY A 225 14.31 2.70 0.57
N ILE A 226 14.44 2.34 -0.71
CA ILE A 226 14.70 3.29 -1.81
C ILE A 226 13.53 4.27 -1.99
N THR A 227 12.30 3.78 -1.88
CA THR A 227 11.09 4.60 -2.09
C THR A 227 10.63 5.35 -0.84
N TYR A 228 11.19 5.05 0.33
CA TYR A 228 10.74 5.61 1.59
C TYR A 228 10.82 7.14 1.67
N PRO A 229 11.91 7.80 1.20
CA PRO A 229 11.97 9.26 1.18
C PRO A 229 10.79 9.89 0.45
N TYR A 230 10.34 9.30 -0.67
CA TYR A 230 9.17 9.75 -1.42
C TYR A 230 7.86 9.52 -0.64
N LEU A 231 7.75 8.43 0.13
CA LEU A 231 6.60 8.17 1.01
C LEU A 231 6.48 9.21 2.13
N VAL A 232 7.60 9.60 2.74
CA VAL A 232 7.63 10.64 3.77
C VAL A 232 7.22 11.99 3.17
N VAL A 233 7.81 12.36 2.04
CA VAL A 233 7.48 13.62 1.34
C VAL A 233 6.02 13.66 0.93
N LYS A 234 5.48 12.55 0.39
CA LYS A 234 4.05 12.41 0.08
C LYS A 234 3.20 12.69 1.32
N SER A 235 3.50 12.01 2.42
CA SER A 235 2.72 12.10 3.66
C SER A 235 2.75 13.52 4.23
N ARG A 236 3.92 14.17 4.23
CA ARG A 236 4.08 15.57 4.68
C ARG A 236 3.34 16.55 3.79
N LEU A 237 3.40 16.39 2.48
CA LEU A 237 2.66 17.25 1.56
C LEU A 237 1.15 17.09 1.71
N GLN A 238 0.66 15.87 1.95
CA GLN A 238 -0.77 15.61 2.13
C GLN A 238 -1.33 16.26 3.40
N VAL A 239 -0.50 16.48 4.44
CA VAL A 239 -0.95 17.09 5.71
C VAL A 239 -0.54 18.57 5.85
N ALA A 240 0.61 18.98 5.33
CA ALA A 240 1.09 20.35 5.47
C ALA A 240 0.45 21.28 4.43
N SER A 241 -0.36 22.24 4.88
CA SER A 241 -1.09 23.11 3.95
C SER A 241 -0.20 24.13 3.23
N HIS A 242 0.83 24.69 3.87
CA HIS A 242 1.54 25.85 3.30
C HIS A 242 3.07 25.80 3.37
N LYS A 243 3.66 24.72 3.90
CA LYS A 243 5.11 24.67 4.15
C LYS A 243 5.95 24.39 2.89
N TYR A 244 5.36 23.78 1.85
CA TYR A 244 6.13 23.30 0.70
C TYR A 244 5.46 23.66 -0.63
N LYS A 245 6.17 24.40 -1.49
CA LYS A 245 5.71 24.79 -2.84
C LYS A 245 5.85 23.66 -3.88
N SER A 246 6.78 22.72 -3.65
CA SER A 246 7.08 21.61 -4.55
C SER A 246 7.63 20.41 -3.78
N SER A 247 7.49 19.21 -4.36
CA SER A 247 8.06 17.95 -3.87
C SER A 247 9.56 18.00 -3.67
N LEU A 248 10.29 18.64 -4.58
CA LEU A 248 11.74 18.75 -4.51
C LEU A 248 12.17 19.71 -3.39
N THR A 249 11.47 20.83 -3.27
CA THR A 249 11.67 21.78 -2.16
C THR A 249 11.36 21.11 -0.83
N ALA A 250 10.33 20.26 -0.75
CA ALA A 250 10.02 19.48 0.44
C ALA A 250 11.17 18.54 0.82
N VAL A 251 11.71 17.75 -0.13
CA VAL A 251 12.85 16.87 0.14
C VAL A 251 14.06 17.66 0.66
N LEU A 252 14.44 18.73 -0.05
CA LEU A 252 15.60 19.54 0.31
C LEU A 252 15.44 20.21 1.68
N GLU A 253 14.26 20.74 1.97
CA GLU A 253 13.97 21.37 3.25
C GLU A 253 13.98 20.36 4.40
N ILE A 254 13.43 19.16 4.20
CA ILE A 254 13.48 18.07 5.20
C ILE A 254 14.93 17.66 5.44
N LEU A 255 15.73 17.47 4.39
CA LEU A 255 17.15 17.14 4.53
C LEU A 255 17.93 18.25 5.25
N LYS A 256 17.61 19.52 4.99
CA LYS A 256 18.28 20.66 5.63
C LYS A 256 17.89 20.83 7.10
N THR A 257 16.63 20.61 7.44
CA THR A 257 16.09 20.87 8.80
C THR A 257 16.16 19.66 9.72
N GLU A 258 16.02 18.45 9.18
CA GLU A 258 15.87 17.22 9.95
C GLU A 258 16.88 16.12 9.54
N GLY A 259 17.73 16.41 8.55
CA GLY A 259 18.74 15.48 8.06
C GLY A 259 18.18 14.21 7.42
N LEU A 260 19.03 13.19 7.32
CA LEU A 260 18.64 11.87 6.80
C LEU A 260 17.59 11.18 7.67
N ARG A 261 17.51 11.51 8.97
CA ARG A 261 16.50 10.92 9.87
C ARG A 261 15.10 11.39 9.51
N GLY A 262 14.91 12.66 9.13
CA GLY A 262 13.61 13.19 8.73
C GLY A 262 12.99 12.47 7.53
N VAL A 263 13.80 12.16 6.50
CA VAL A 263 13.32 11.46 5.30
C VAL A 263 13.07 9.95 5.51
N TYR A 264 13.51 9.39 6.64
CA TYR A 264 13.23 8.01 7.06
C TYR A 264 12.34 7.89 8.31
N ALA A 265 11.69 8.99 8.70
CA ALA A 265 10.80 9.02 9.86
C ALA A 265 9.60 8.07 9.67
N GLY A 266 9.45 7.12 10.59
CA GLY A 266 8.41 6.09 10.54
C GLY A 266 8.78 4.79 9.81
N LEU A 267 10.03 4.63 9.34
CA LEU A 267 10.45 3.44 8.58
C LEU A 267 10.28 2.16 9.41
N GLY A 268 10.71 2.15 10.67
CA GLY A 268 10.60 0.99 11.56
C GLY A 268 9.15 0.47 11.68
N PRO A 269 8.18 1.31 12.09
CA PRO A 269 6.76 0.94 12.10
C PRO A 269 6.27 0.43 10.74
N LYS A 270 6.71 1.03 9.62
CA LYS A 270 6.33 0.60 8.27
C LYS A 270 6.86 -0.77 7.89
N LEU A 271 8.11 -1.06 8.22
CA LEU A 271 8.73 -2.36 7.94
C LEU A 271 8.08 -3.47 8.77
N LEU A 272 7.84 -3.22 10.06
CA LEU A 272 7.12 -4.15 10.93
C LEU A 272 5.69 -4.38 10.42
N GLN A 273 4.99 -3.32 10.03
CA GLN A 273 3.67 -3.40 9.41
C GLN A 273 3.70 -4.28 8.15
N SER A 274 4.68 -4.07 7.26
CA SER A 274 4.82 -4.84 6.02
C SER A 274 5.04 -6.34 6.29
N ALA A 275 5.89 -6.67 7.26
CA ALA A 275 6.16 -8.05 7.66
C ALA A 275 4.92 -8.72 8.29
N LEU A 276 4.27 -8.05 9.24
CA LEU A 276 3.06 -8.57 9.89
C LEU A 276 1.89 -8.70 8.92
N THR A 277 1.73 -7.75 8.00
CA THR A 277 0.67 -7.84 6.98
C THR A 277 0.87 -9.07 6.09
N ALA A 278 2.11 -9.37 5.69
CA ALA A 278 2.39 -10.58 4.92
C ALA A 278 2.08 -11.85 5.71
N ALA A 279 2.49 -11.90 6.99
CA ALA A 279 2.23 -13.04 7.87
C ALA A 279 0.72 -13.26 8.09
N PHE A 280 -0.01 -12.21 8.47
CA PHE A 280 -1.46 -12.30 8.70
C PHE A 280 -2.23 -12.60 7.42
N MET A 281 -1.85 -12.01 6.28
CA MET A 281 -2.52 -12.28 5.02
C MET A 281 -2.36 -13.74 4.64
N PHE A 282 -1.16 -14.31 4.79
CA PHE A 282 -0.91 -15.72 4.52
C PHE A 282 -1.74 -16.65 5.42
N VAL A 283 -1.75 -16.40 6.73
CA VAL A 283 -2.54 -17.19 7.69
C VAL A 283 -4.03 -17.06 7.41
N ALA A 284 -4.53 -15.83 7.21
CA ALA A 284 -5.93 -15.57 6.96
C ALA A 284 -6.39 -16.20 5.63
N GLN A 285 -5.60 -16.09 4.56
CA GLN A 285 -5.90 -16.73 3.28
C GLN A 285 -6.00 -18.26 3.42
N ARG A 286 -5.05 -18.89 4.13
CA ARG A 286 -5.08 -20.34 4.38
C ARG A 286 -6.34 -20.76 5.15
N ARG A 287 -6.62 -20.10 6.28
CA ARG A 287 -7.78 -20.42 7.13
C ARG A 287 -9.11 -20.18 6.41
N LEU A 288 -9.24 -19.07 5.67
CA LEU A 288 -10.45 -18.76 4.92
C LEU A 288 -10.67 -19.77 3.78
N TYR A 289 -9.61 -20.14 3.07
CA TYR A 289 -9.71 -21.18 2.03
C TYR A 289 -10.18 -22.52 2.61
N GLU A 290 -9.58 -22.98 3.72
CA GLU A 290 -10.00 -24.21 4.41
C GLU A 290 -11.46 -24.15 4.87
N LEU A 291 -11.88 -23.04 5.48
CA LEU A 291 -13.26 -22.84 5.94
C LEU A 291 -14.27 -22.88 4.79
N VAL A 292 -14.00 -22.16 3.69
CA VAL A 292 -14.90 -22.14 2.53
C VAL A 292 -14.97 -23.51 1.86
N LYS A 293 -13.83 -24.20 1.72
CA LYS A 293 -13.79 -25.56 1.17
C LYS A 293 -14.64 -26.53 2.02
N ASN A 294 -14.48 -26.48 3.35
CA ASN A 294 -15.24 -27.32 4.27
C ASN A 294 -16.75 -27.03 4.21
N LEU A 295 -17.14 -25.75 4.13
CA LEU A 295 -18.53 -25.32 3.96
C LEU A 295 -19.15 -25.85 2.66
N ILE A 296 -18.40 -25.81 1.55
CA ILE A 296 -18.88 -26.32 0.25
C ILE A 296 -19.10 -27.83 0.32
N VAL A 297 -18.15 -28.57 0.89
CA VAL A 297 -18.28 -30.03 1.09
C VAL A 297 -19.51 -30.36 1.93
N GLN A 298 -19.76 -29.62 3.02
CA GLN A 298 -20.95 -29.81 3.85
C GLN A 298 -22.26 -29.49 3.12
N ILE A 299 -22.28 -28.43 2.31
CA ILE A 299 -23.46 -28.05 1.50
C ILE A 299 -23.74 -29.11 0.42
N GLN A 300 -22.70 -29.64 -0.22
CA GLN A 300 -22.82 -30.72 -1.21
C GLN A 300 -23.33 -32.01 -0.55
N ALA A 301 -22.78 -32.40 0.60
CA ALA A 301 -23.24 -33.55 1.37
C ALA A 301 -24.72 -33.41 1.79
N ARG A 302 -25.14 -32.22 2.24
CA ARG A 302 -26.55 -31.94 2.56
C ARG A 302 -27.48 -31.96 1.36
N LYS A 303 -27.01 -31.60 0.17
CA LYS A 303 -27.79 -31.71 -1.08
C LYS A 303 -27.90 -33.16 -1.54
N ALA A 304 -26.82 -33.94 -1.43
CA ALA A 304 -26.83 -35.36 -1.76
C ALA A 304 -27.74 -36.18 -0.83
N LEU A 305 -27.89 -35.77 0.43
CA LEU A 305 -28.84 -36.37 1.38
C LEU A 305 -30.31 -35.96 1.15
N ARG A 306 -30.58 -34.96 0.30
CA ARG A 306 -31.93 -34.45 -0.01
C ARG A 306 -32.41 -34.84 -1.41
N ALA A 307 -31.57 -35.48 -2.21
CA ALA A 307 -31.88 -36.00 -3.54
C ALA A 307 -32.05 -37.53 -3.45
#